data_AF-A0A6I5PFT6-F1
#
_entry.id   AF-A0A6I5PFT6-F1
#
_cell.length_a   1.000
_cell.length_b   1.000
_cell.length_c   1.000
_cell.angle_alpha   90.00
_cell.angle_beta   90.00
_cell.angle_gamma   90.00
#
_symmetry.space_group_name_H-M   'P 1'
#
loop_
_entity.id
_entity.type
_entity.pdbx_description
1 polymer ?
#
loop_
_entity_poly.entity_id
_entity_poly.type
_entity_poly.pdbx_seq_one_letter_code
_entity_poly.pdbx_strand_id
1 'polypeptide(L)'
;MSSFAPHIIPSASDIFPTVKELIENTATQFVAMGVTFDRSAKRHDPSIRKALERGVKFQYVTLDVNADLNTFSRQFNQTVDELRYEILSSDAVLEKFSQEYGEQFSFYPTKRCPNYRIYISDPESDKPSGIIIFYGASTDSQHLPAYVVDNFSEPPFNRYLDDALKAIKRETNCKVFVIHGHAEAKRRELKAMLRDDLQLEPIVVIDEPDDGASTLIEKFERYALDCAYAIALITPDDLIDKGNGFYLQARPNVLLELGWLMSHLGRQKVMLLIQGDSQLPSDLSGIVVKRFNNNVSEIFREIKQELDRQDVSRR
;
A
#
# COMPACT_ATOMS: atom_id res chain seq x y z
N MET A 1 14.89 21.22 -18.58
CA MET A 1 14.49 19.85 -18.95
C MET A 1 15.74 19.00 -19.02
N SER A 2 16.19 18.43 -17.89
CA SER A 2 17.16 17.33 -17.95
C SER A 2 16.39 16.09 -18.42
N SER A 3 16.98 15.34 -19.34
CA SER A 3 16.39 14.11 -19.85
C SER A 3 16.33 13.08 -18.71
N PHE A 4 15.14 12.89 -18.14
CA PHE A 4 14.86 11.78 -17.23
C PHE A 4 14.87 10.49 -18.07
N ALA A 5 16.00 9.80 -18.07
CA ALA A 5 16.11 8.45 -18.61
C ALA A 5 16.62 7.58 -17.46
N PRO A 6 15.73 6.91 -16.69
CA PRO A 6 16.20 5.95 -15.71
C PRO A 6 17.08 4.92 -16.41
N HIS A 7 18.25 4.64 -15.84
CA HIS A 7 19.12 3.61 -16.37
C HIS A 7 18.46 2.25 -16.11
N ILE A 8 17.96 1.63 -17.18
CA ILE A 8 17.38 0.29 -17.15
C ILE A 8 18.52 -0.70 -17.05
N ILE A 9 18.50 -1.55 -16.03
CA ILE A 9 19.34 -2.72 -15.94
C ILE A 9 18.67 -3.81 -16.81
N PRO A 10 19.25 -4.18 -17.96
CA PRO A 10 18.57 -5.00 -18.97
C PRO A 10 18.45 -6.48 -18.57
N SER A 11 19.21 -6.92 -17.57
CA SER A 11 19.25 -8.31 -17.11
C SER A 11 19.18 -8.38 -15.59
N ALA A 12 18.43 -9.35 -15.06
CA ALA A 12 18.38 -9.61 -13.62
C ALA A 12 19.75 -9.99 -13.01
N SER A 13 20.68 -10.52 -13.83
CA SER A 13 22.05 -10.83 -13.40
C SER A 13 22.84 -9.60 -12.93
N ASP A 14 22.53 -8.44 -13.52
CA ASP A 14 23.31 -7.22 -13.34
C ASP A 14 22.81 -6.41 -12.13
N ILE A 15 21.66 -6.79 -11.58
CA ILE A 15 21.10 -6.21 -10.35
C ILE A 15 22.05 -6.46 -9.17
N PHE A 16 22.61 -7.67 -9.04
CA PHE A 16 23.39 -8.04 -7.86
C PHE A 16 24.68 -7.23 -7.71
N PRO A 17 25.51 -7.04 -8.77
CA PRO A 17 26.64 -6.12 -8.70
C PRO A 17 26.23 -4.69 -8.31
N THR A 18 25.13 -4.16 -8.86
CA THR A 18 24.70 -2.78 -8.56
C THR A 18 24.18 -2.64 -7.13
N VAL A 19 23.41 -3.61 -6.62
CA VAL A 19 22.98 -3.63 -5.20
C VAL A 19 24.19 -3.71 -4.27
N LYS A 20 25.17 -4.54 -4.61
CA LYS A 20 26.42 -4.63 -3.85
C LYS A 20 27.13 -3.27 -3.80
N GLU A 21 27.30 -2.62 -4.95
CA GLU A 21 27.96 -1.31 -5.04
C GLU A 21 27.22 -0.25 -4.22
N LEU A 22 25.88 -0.23 -4.27
CA LEU A 22 25.07 0.66 -3.44
C LEU A 22 25.35 0.46 -1.94
N ILE A 23 25.31 -0.79 -1.46
CA ILE A 23 25.59 -1.11 -0.05
C ILE A 23 27.02 -0.71 0.34
N GLU A 24 27.99 -0.93 -0.55
CA GLU A 24 29.39 -0.60 -0.31
C GLU A 24 29.65 0.91 -0.24
N ASN A 25 28.89 1.71 -1.01
CA ASN A 25 29.03 3.15 -1.08
C ASN A 25 28.09 3.92 -0.13
N THR A 26 27.10 3.26 0.47
CA THR A 26 26.20 3.89 1.45
C THR A 26 26.98 4.40 2.65
N ALA A 27 26.69 5.65 3.05
CA ALA A 27 27.41 6.34 4.12
C ALA A 27 26.69 6.27 5.48
N THR A 28 25.35 6.37 5.48
CA THR A 28 24.57 6.62 6.70
C THR A 28 23.53 5.54 6.96
N GLN A 29 22.60 5.34 6.02
CA GLN A 29 21.49 4.43 6.19
C GLN A 29 21.18 3.71 4.88
N PHE A 30 20.86 2.43 4.96
CA PHE A 30 20.42 1.63 3.84
C PHE A 30 19.06 1.03 4.14
N VAL A 31 18.08 1.32 3.28
CA VAL A 31 16.72 0.80 3.40
C VAL A 31 16.48 -0.19 2.28
N ALA A 32 16.03 -1.38 2.62
CA ALA A 32 15.60 -2.38 1.65
C ALA A 32 14.21 -2.90 2.00
N MET A 33 13.41 -3.21 0.98
CA MET A 33 12.05 -3.72 1.16
C MET A 33 11.79 -4.89 0.22
N GLY A 34 11.16 -5.94 0.73
CA GLY A 34 10.81 -7.14 -0.02
C GLY A 34 10.41 -8.30 0.89
N VAL A 35 10.08 -9.44 0.30
CA VAL A 35 9.66 -10.65 1.03
C VAL A 35 10.85 -11.58 1.34
N THR A 36 11.94 -11.47 0.57
CA THR A 36 13.05 -12.45 0.55
C THR A 36 14.38 -11.86 0.98
N PHE A 37 14.55 -11.64 2.28
CA PHE A 37 15.83 -11.17 2.80
C PHE A 37 16.91 -12.26 2.75
N ASP A 38 16.55 -13.53 2.99
CA ASP A 38 17.50 -14.65 3.01
C ASP A 38 18.32 -14.72 1.70
N ARG A 39 17.67 -14.43 0.57
CA ARG A 39 18.30 -14.37 -0.76
C ARG A 39 19.26 -13.19 -0.88
N SER A 40 18.89 -12.02 -0.36
CA SER A 40 19.77 -10.85 -0.29
C SER A 40 21.01 -11.18 0.54
N ALA A 41 20.81 -11.77 1.72
CA ALA A 41 21.89 -12.16 2.61
C ALA A 41 22.83 -13.15 1.92
N LYS A 42 22.32 -14.24 1.30
CA LYS A 42 23.15 -15.21 0.57
C LYS A 42 24.09 -14.58 -0.47
N ARG A 43 23.69 -13.48 -1.11
CA ARG A 43 24.47 -12.81 -2.17
C ARG A 43 25.30 -11.63 -1.68
N HIS A 44 24.86 -10.93 -0.64
CA HIS A 44 25.41 -9.65 -0.21
C HIS A 44 25.87 -9.62 1.25
N ASP A 45 25.84 -10.74 1.97
CA ASP A 45 26.22 -10.82 3.39
C ASP A 45 27.57 -10.14 3.69
N PRO A 46 28.67 -10.37 2.93
CA PRO A 46 29.93 -9.67 3.19
C PRO A 46 29.82 -8.14 3.08
N SER A 47 29.05 -7.64 2.11
CA SER A 47 28.89 -6.20 1.87
C SER A 47 27.97 -5.57 2.92
N ILE A 48 26.89 -6.25 3.32
CA ILE A 48 25.98 -5.82 4.39
C ILE A 48 26.75 -5.72 5.70
N ARG A 49 27.52 -6.77 6.06
CA ARG A 49 28.33 -6.79 7.29
C ARG A 49 29.36 -5.69 7.30
N LYS A 50 30.09 -5.50 6.20
CA LYS A 50 31.06 -4.41 6.07
C LYS A 50 30.41 -3.03 6.18
N ALA A 51 29.17 -2.85 5.70
CA ALA A 51 28.42 -1.61 5.88
C ALA A 51 28.03 -1.38 7.36
N LEU A 52 27.51 -2.41 8.02
CA LEU A 52 27.18 -2.38 9.45
C LEU A 52 28.40 -2.05 10.32
N GLU A 53 29.55 -2.68 10.03
CA GLU A 53 30.84 -2.40 10.71
C GLU A 53 31.32 -0.95 10.53
N ARG A 54 30.98 -0.29 9.41
CA ARG A 54 31.24 1.14 9.18
C ARG A 54 30.25 2.05 9.93
N GLY A 55 29.24 1.49 10.60
CA GLY A 55 28.20 2.22 11.30
C GLY A 55 26.98 2.60 10.45
N VAL A 56 26.85 2.04 9.24
CA VAL A 56 25.65 2.23 8.41
C VAL A 56 24.47 1.55 9.10
N LYS A 57 23.36 2.29 9.30
CA LYS A 57 22.11 1.68 9.76
C LYS A 57 21.44 0.93 8.62
N PHE A 58 21.28 -0.38 8.76
CA PHE A 58 20.59 -1.20 7.78
C PHE A 58 19.17 -1.49 8.27
N GLN A 59 18.18 -1.16 7.45
CA GLN A 59 16.77 -1.30 7.77
C GLN A 59 16.07 -2.13 6.70
N TYR A 60 15.35 -3.17 7.11
CA TYR A 60 14.62 -4.05 6.21
C TYR A 60 13.12 -4.02 6.46
N VAL A 61 12.32 -3.76 5.42
CA VAL A 61 10.86 -3.83 5.48
C VAL A 61 10.40 -5.15 4.85
N THR A 62 9.72 -6.00 5.64
CA THR A 62 9.27 -7.34 5.24
C THR A 62 7.74 -7.49 5.29
N LEU A 63 7.18 -8.46 4.58
CA LEU A 63 5.77 -8.83 4.71
C LEU A 63 5.56 -9.61 6.03
N ASP A 64 4.61 -9.18 6.84
CA ASP A 64 4.20 -9.89 8.07
C ASP A 64 3.54 -11.23 7.71
N VAL A 65 3.92 -12.30 8.39
CA VAL A 65 3.34 -13.64 8.21
C VAL A 65 1.83 -13.69 8.49
N ASN A 66 1.32 -12.76 9.30
CA ASN A 66 -0.10 -12.60 9.62
C ASN A 66 -0.85 -11.66 8.67
N ALA A 67 -0.19 -11.19 7.59
CA ALA A 67 -0.85 -10.43 6.55
C ALA A 67 -1.87 -11.29 5.76
N ASP A 68 -2.62 -10.67 4.85
CA ASP A 68 -3.54 -11.40 3.96
C ASP A 68 -2.76 -12.15 2.86
N LEU A 69 -2.14 -13.27 3.23
CA LEU A 69 -1.30 -14.06 2.35
C LEU A 69 -2.08 -14.63 1.14
N ASN A 70 -3.40 -14.80 1.24
CA ASN A 70 -4.22 -15.24 0.09
C ASN A 70 -4.20 -14.24 -1.05
N THR A 71 -4.21 -12.94 -0.70
CA THR A 71 -4.14 -11.85 -1.67
C THR A 71 -2.74 -11.74 -2.24
N PHE A 72 -1.72 -11.80 -1.39
CA PHE A 72 -0.34 -11.54 -1.80
C PHE A 72 0.32 -12.71 -2.51
N SER A 73 0.05 -13.97 -2.13
CA SER A 73 0.70 -15.14 -2.77
C SER A 73 0.47 -15.17 -4.28
N ARG A 74 -0.72 -14.74 -4.74
CA ARG A 74 -1.06 -14.63 -6.17
C ARG A 74 -0.19 -13.61 -6.90
N GLN A 75 0.17 -12.51 -6.25
CA GLN A 75 1.05 -11.49 -6.82
C GLN A 75 2.47 -12.01 -7.01
N PHE A 76 2.91 -12.93 -6.14
CA PHE A 76 4.20 -13.61 -6.24
C PHE A 76 4.16 -14.88 -7.10
N ASN A 77 3.02 -15.21 -7.70
CA ASN A 77 2.81 -16.48 -8.40
C ASN A 77 3.16 -17.70 -7.53
N GLN A 78 2.78 -17.65 -6.26
CA GLN A 78 3.03 -18.65 -5.22
C GLN A 78 1.72 -19.09 -4.56
N THR A 79 1.76 -20.26 -3.94
CA THR A 79 0.76 -20.70 -2.95
C THR A 79 0.96 -19.95 -1.64
N VAL A 80 -0.09 -19.92 -0.80
CA VAL A 80 -0.03 -19.30 0.54
C VAL A 80 1.04 -19.96 1.41
N ASP A 81 1.22 -21.27 1.31
CA ASP A 81 2.18 -22.00 2.13
C ASP A 81 3.63 -21.75 1.67
N GLU A 82 3.87 -21.64 0.35
CA GLU A 82 5.18 -21.24 -0.18
C GLU A 82 5.56 -19.83 0.28
N LEU A 83 4.64 -18.86 0.14
CA LEU A 83 4.88 -17.48 0.59
C LEU A 83 5.11 -17.43 2.11
N ARG A 84 4.31 -18.17 2.88
CA ARG A 84 4.48 -18.25 4.35
C ARG A 84 5.84 -18.81 4.72
N TYR A 85 6.27 -19.89 4.07
CA TYR A 85 7.58 -20.48 4.32
C TYR A 85 8.72 -19.50 3.99
N GLU A 86 8.58 -18.75 2.90
CA GLU A 86 9.56 -17.76 2.48
C GLU A 86 9.70 -16.59 3.46
N ILE A 87 8.58 -16.09 3.99
CA ILE A 87 8.56 -15.08 5.06
C ILE A 87 9.27 -15.62 6.29
N LEU A 88 8.88 -16.80 6.79
CA LEU A 88 9.46 -17.39 8.00
C LEU A 88 10.96 -17.68 7.85
N SER A 89 11.40 -18.12 6.66
CA SER A 89 12.82 -18.33 6.39
C SER A 89 13.60 -17.01 6.37
N SER A 90 13.00 -15.92 5.89
CA SER A 90 13.63 -14.59 5.91
C SER A 90 13.67 -14.02 7.33
N ASP A 91 12.61 -14.18 8.11
CA ASP A 91 12.54 -13.71 9.50
C ASP A 91 13.65 -14.32 10.35
N ALA A 92 13.93 -15.62 10.21
CA ALA A 92 15.04 -16.26 10.93
C ALA A 92 16.41 -15.63 10.61
N VAL A 93 16.63 -15.21 9.36
CA VAL A 93 17.88 -14.53 8.95
C VAL A 93 17.90 -13.09 9.47
N LEU A 94 16.78 -12.37 9.37
CA LEU A 94 16.62 -11.01 9.88
C LEU A 94 16.86 -10.93 11.39
N GLU A 95 16.27 -11.86 12.15
CA GLU A 95 16.47 -11.98 13.60
C GLU A 95 17.94 -12.21 13.95
N LYS A 96 18.63 -13.06 13.20
CA LYS A 96 20.07 -13.30 13.41
C LYS A 96 20.88 -12.01 13.23
N PHE A 97 20.65 -11.25 12.15
CA PHE A 97 21.33 -9.98 11.94
C PHE A 97 20.98 -8.95 13.03
N SER A 98 19.71 -8.88 13.44
CA SER A 98 19.27 -7.95 14.48
C SER A 98 19.89 -8.28 15.85
N GLN A 99 20.02 -9.57 16.19
CA GLN A 99 20.72 -10.01 17.40
C GLN A 99 22.21 -9.68 17.36
N GLU A 100 22.84 -9.80 16.19
CA GLU A 100 24.28 -9.59 16.02
C GLU A 100 24.68 -8.11 16.03
N TYR A 101 23.87 -7.23 15.44
CA TYR A 101 24.20 -5.82 15.22
C TYR A 101 23.33 -4.83 16.00
N GLY A 102 22.33 -5.31 16.76
CA GLY A 102 21.47 -4.48 17.60
C GLY A 102 20.77 -3.37 16.80
N GLU A 103 20.83 -2.14 17.30
CA GLU A 103 20.16 -0.98 16.66
C GLU A 103 20.69 -0.65 15.25
N GLN A 104 21.87 -1.15 14.87
CA GLN A 104 22.41 -0.95 13.52
C GLN A 104 21.68 -1.81 12.48
N PHE A 105 21.05 -2.92 12.87
CA PHE A 105 20.24 -3.74 11.98
C PHE A 105 18.83 -3.90 12.54
N SER A 106 17.86 -3.28 11.89
CA SER A 106 16.45 -3.34 12.28
C SER A 106 15.60 -3.87 11.13
N PHE A 107 14.53 -4.58 11.45
CA PHE A 107 13.54 -4.98 10.46
C PHE A 107 12.11 -4.70 10.93
N TYR A 108 11.23 -4.48 9.95
CA TYR A 108 9.89 -3.95 10.15
C TYR A 108 8.89 -4.78 9.36
N PRO A 109 8.19 -5.72 10.01
CA PRO A 109 7.06 -6.43 9.39
C PRO A 109 5.92 -5.46 9.08
N THR A 110 5.38 -5.54 7.88
CA THR A 110 4.21 -4.77 7.43
C THR A 110 3.11 -5.72 6.96
N LYS A 111 1.85 -5.40 7.30
CA LYS A 111 0.68 -6.11 6.77
C LYS A 111 0.37 -5.74 5.31
N ARG A 112 1.19 -4.89 4.70
CA ARG A 112 1.12 -4.56 3.27
C ARG A 112 2.14 -5.32 2.48
N CYS A 113 1.75 -5.70 1.27
CA CYS A 113 2.71 -6.26 0.35
C CYS A 113 3.65 -5.18 -0.15
N PRO A 114 4.96 -5.39 -0.02
CA PRO A 114 5.92 -4.74 -0.89
C PRO A 114 5.69 -5.30 -2.31
N ASN A 115 4.79 -4.67 -3.08
CA ASN A 115 4.55 -5.01 -4.49
C ASN A 115 5.81 -4.81 -5.36
N TYR A 116 6.81 -4.14 -4.79
CA TYR A 116 8.10 -3.84 -5.38
C TYR A 116 9.23 -4.27 -4.45
N ARG A 117 10.38 -4.57 -5.03
CA ARG A 117 11.64 -4.69 -4.30
C ARG A 117 12.43 -3.42 -4.51
N ILE A 118 12.79 -2.77 -3.41
CA ILE A 118 13.55 -1.51 -3.45
C ILE A 118 14.78 -1.62 -2.57
N TYR A 119 15.80 -0.88 -2.98
CA TYR A 119 17.02 -0.63 -2.25
C TYR A 119 17.29 0.86 -2.33
N ILE A 120 17.41 1.52 -1.19
CA ILE A 120 17.58 2.96 -1.06
C ILE A 120 18.82 3.21 -0.21
N SER A 121 19.81 3.84 -0.81
CA SER A 121 21.00 4.39 -0.15
C SER A 121 20.71 5.78 0.35
N ASP A 122 21.06 6.02 1.61
CA ASP A 122 21.02 7.33 2.27
C ASP A 122 19.66 8.03 2.11
N PRO A 123 18.55 7.40 2.56
CA PRO A 123 17.17 7.89 2.44
C PRO A 123 16.93 9.27 3.04
N GLU A 124 17.76 9.70 3.99
CA GLU A 124 17.68 11.02 4.64
C GLU A 124 18.58 12.08 3.98
N SER A 125 19.32 11.73 2.92
CA SER A 125 20.14 12.68 2.17
C SER A 125 19.28 13.59 1.29
N ASP A 126 19.87 14.67 0.75
CA ASP A 126 19.19 15.55 -0.21
C ASP A 126 18.84 14.84 -1.54
N LYS A 127 19.51 13.71 -1.83
CA LYS A 127 19.37 12.94 -3.08
C LYS A 127 19.49 11.43 -2.80
N PRO A 128 18.48 10.83 -2.15
CA PRO A 128 18.47 9.40 -1.89
C PRO A 128 18.45 8.64 -3.21
N SER A 129 19.29 7.63 -3.36
CA SER A 129 19.46 6.92 -4.63
C SER A 129 19.38 5.43 -4.44
N GLY A 130 19.21 4.67 -5.52
CA GLY A 130 19.24 3.22 -5.45
C GLY A 130 18.50 2.55 -6.60
N ILE A 131 17.81 1.45 -6.31
CA ILE A 131 17.19 0.58 -7.32
C ILE A 131 15.76 0.25 -6.92
N ILE A 132 14.86 0.23 -7.91
CA ILE A 132 13.50 -0.30 -7.80
C ILE A 132 13.23 -1.40 -8.82
N ILE A 133 12.50 -2.43 -8.38
CA ILE A 133 12.03 -3.56 -9.18
C ILE A 133 10.52 -3.68 -8.95
N PHE A 134 9.71 -3.42 -9.96
CA PHE A 134 8.24 -3.35 -9.83
C PHE A 134 7.52 -4.69 -9.70
N TYR A 135 8.24 -5.80 -9.80
CA TYR A 135 7.66 -7.14 -9.70
C TYR A 135 8.41 -7.95 -8.66
N GLY A 136 7.74 -8.19 -7.52
CA GLY A 136 8.29 -9.02 -6.44
C GLY A 136 8.35 -10.52 -6.75
N ALA A 137 7.67 -10.99 -7.80
CA ALA A 137 7.32 -12.41 -8.01
C ALA A 137 8.46 -13.40 -8.23
N SER A 138 9.67 -12.95 -8.56
CA SER A 138 10.88 -13.76 -8.38
C SER A 138 12.09 -12.93 -8.75
N THR A 139 13.08 -12.89 -7.88
CA THR A 139 14.44 -12.46 -8.25
C THR A 139 15.08 -13.32 -9.33
N ASP A 140 14.43 -14.43 -9.70
CA ASP A 140 14.93 -15.45 -10.62
C ASP A 140 14.32 -15.33 -12.02
N SER A 141 13.33 -14.44 -12.20
CA SER A 141 12.91 -14.07 -13.54
C SER A 141 14.03 -13.22 -14.15
N GLN A 142 14.81 -13.86 -15.02
CA GLN A 142 15.98 -13.30 -15.70
C GLN A 142 15.68 -12.01 -16.49
N HIS A 143 14.38 -11.70 -16.69
CA HIS A 143 13.89 -10.64 -17.55
C HIS A 143 13.16 -9.50 -16.81
N LEU A 144 13.15 -9.47 -15.47
CA LEU A 144 12.51 -8.35 -14.77
C LEU A 144 13.38 -7.09 -14.88
N PRO A 145 12.84 -5.97 -15.41
CA PRO A 145 13.58 -4.71 -15.47
C PRO A 145 13.77 -4.17 -14.05
N ALA A 146 15.01 -3.83 -13.73
CA ALA A 146 15.33 -3.02 -12.56
C ALA A 146 15.72 -1.62 -13.03
N TYR A 147 15.30 -0.62 -12.26
CA TYR A 147 15.54 0.78 -12.58
C TYR A 147 16.46 1.37 -11.53
N VAL A 148 17.60 1.91 -11.96
CA VAL A 148 18.43 2.77 -11.11
C VAL A 148 17.74 4.12 -11.01
N VAL A 149 17.57 4.60 -9.78
CA VAL A 149 16.92 5.86 -9.44
C VAL A 149 17.95 6.75 -8.76
N ASP A 150 18.32 7.84 -9.41
CA ASP A 150 19.34 8.77 -8.89
C ASP A 150 18.82 9.65 -7.76
N ASN A 151 17.51 9.95 -7.76
CA ASN A 151 16.86 10.70 -6.69
C ASN A 151 15.44 10.18 -6.46
N PHE A 152 15.28 9.39 -5.41
CA PHE A 152 13.98 8.88 -4.98
C PHE A 152 13.07 9.99 -4.45
N SER A 153 13.56 11.16 -4.05
CA SER A 153 12.72 12.27 -3.57
C SER A 153 11.99 13.02 -4.70
N GLU A 154 12.36 12.77 -5.96
CA GLU A 154 11.73 13.40 -7.12
C GLU A 154 10.62 12.52 -7.73
N PRO A 155 9.55 13.11 -8.26
CA PRO A 155 8.54 12.37 -9.01
C PRO A 155 9.15 11.62 -10.22
N PRO A 156 8.64 10.43 -10.57
CA PRO A 156 7.50 9.72 -9.97
C PRO A 156 7.87 8.78 -8.81
N PHE A 157 9.11 8.83 -8.31
CA PHE A 157 9.63 7.83 -7.38
C PHE A 157 9.45 8.17 -5.90
N ASN A 158 9.12 9.42 -5.58
CA ASN A 158 8.90 9.93 -4.20
C ASN A 158 7.94 9.06 -3.37
N ARG A 159 6.89 8.51 -3.99
CA ARG A 159 5.96 7.62 -3.29
C ARG A 159 6.63 6.36 -2.69
N TYR A 160 7.63 5.79 -3.37
CA TYR A 160 8.27 4.55 -2.91
C TYR A 160 9.20 4.80 -1.73
N LEU A 161 9.86 5.95 -1.71
CA LEU A 161 10.61 6.41 -0.55
C LEU A 161 9.69 6.66 0.64
N ASP A 162 8.61 7.40 0.42
CA ASP A 162 7.63 7.71 1.48
C ASP A 162 7.04 6.45 2.09
N ASP A 163 6.66 5.47 1.26
CA ASP A 163 6.13 4.18 1.73
C ASP A 163 7.14 3.41 2.58
N ALA A 164 8.41 3.35 2.15
CA ALA A 164 9.47 2.67 2.89
C ALA A 164 9.72 3.34 4.24
N LEU A 165 9.82 4.68 4.26
CA LEU A 165 10.02 5.46 5.47
C LEU A 165 8.84 5.36 6.44
N LYS A 166 7.60 5.37 5.93
CA LYS A 166 6.39 5.13 6.73
C LYS A 166 6.43 3.74 7.37
N ALA A 167 6.77 2.71 6.62
CA ALA A 167 6.87 1.34 7.14
C ALA A 167 7.91 1.22 8.28
N ILE A 168 9.07 1.88 8.13
CA ILE A 168 10.12 1.94 9.17
C ILE A 168 9.62 2.66 10.42
N LYS A 169 8.90 3.79 10.24
CA LYS A 169 8.25 4.51 11.35
C LYS A 169 7.05 3.77 11.94
N ARG A 170 6.68 2.62 11.36
CA ARG A 170 5.46 1.84 11.66
C ARG A 170 4.18 2.66 11.49
N GLU A 171 4.22 3.66 10.62
CA GLU A 171 3.06 4.43 10.22
C GLU A 171 2.24 3.60 9.21
N THR A 172 0.96 3.36 9.52
CA THR A 172 0.04 2.70 8.60
C THR A 172 -0.29 3.66 7.43
N ASN A 173 -0.59 3.14 6.22
CA ASN A 173 -1.34 3.97 5.21
C ASN A 173 -2.60 4.34 5.92
N CYS A 174 -2.65 5.64 6.11
CA CYS A 174 -3.81 6.43 6.35
C CYS A 174 -4.74 6.49 5.12
N LYS A 175 -4.30 6.06 3.92
CA LYS A 175 -5.12 6.10 2.70
C LYS A 175 -6.38 5.26 2.77
N VAL A 176 -7.52 5.94 2.75
CA VAL A 176 -8.88 5.35 2.72
C VAL A 176 -9.59 5.80 1.46
N PHE A 177 -9.98 4.85 0.62
CA PHE A 177 -10.72 5.16 -0.59
C PHE A 177 -12.18 5.47 -0.23
N VAL A 178 -12.72 6.58 -0.73
CA VAL A 178 -14.10 6.99 -0.47
C VAL A 178 -14.89 6.94 -1.76
N ILE A 179 -15.79 5.97 -1.85
CA ILE A 179 -16.81 5.90 -2.91
C ILE A 179 -18.01 6.73 -2.47
N HIS A 180 -18.61 7.50 -3.37
CA HIS A 180 -19.81 8.27 -3.09
C HIS A 180 -20.67 8.45 -4.35
N GLY A 181 -21.96 8.68 -4.16
CA GLY A 181 -22.85 9.13 -5.24
C GLY A 181 -22.87 10.65 -5.38
N HIS A 182 -24.05 11.26 -5.48
CA HIS A 182 -24.22 12.69 -5.71
C HIS A 182 -24.20 13.55 -4.43
N ALA A 183 -24.26 12.96 -3.24
CA ALA A 183 -24.31 13.69 -1.97
C ALA A 183 -22.96 14.36 -1.59
N GLU A 184 -22.61 15.45 -2.28
CA GLU A 184 -21.34 16.18 -2.08
C GLU A 184 -21.14 16.64 -0.64
N ALA A 185 -22.19 17.13 0.02
CA ALA A 185 -22.09 17.61 1.40
C ALA A 185 -21.65 16.49 2.36
N LYS A 186 -22.20 15.28 2.19
CA LYS A 186 -21.87 14.10 3.00
C LYS A 186 -20.49 13.55 2.68
N ARG A 187 -20.10 13.56 1.39
CA ARG A 187 -18.73 13.26 0.98
C ARG A 187 -17.73 14.19 1.65
N ARG A 188 -17.96 15.50 1.61
CA ARG A 188 -17.06 16.51 2.19
C ARG A 188 -16.97 16.36 3.72
N GLU A 189 -18.10 16.10 4.38
CA GLU A 189 -18.15 15.81 5.82
C GLU A 189 -17.28 14.59 6.16
N LEU A 190 -17.47 13.46 5.47
CA LEU A 190 -16.68 12.24 5.67
C LEU A 190 -15.19 12.49 5.39
N LYS A 191 -14.86 13.21 4.30
CA LYS A 191 -13.48 13.54 3.94
C LYS A 191 -12.80 14.37 5.03
N ALA A 192 -13.47 15.41 5.53
CA ALA A 192 -12.95 16.25 6.61
C ALA A 192 -12.74 15.43 7.89
N MET A 193 -13.72 14.62 8.28
CA MET A 193 -13.63 13.74 9.46
C MET A 193 -12.46 12.75 9.38
N LEU A 194 -12.31 12.07 8.24
CA LEU A 194 -11.20 11.12 8.04
C LEU A 194 -9.86 11.84 8.16
N ARG A 195 -9.71 13.01 7.55
CA ARG A 195 -8.44 13.76 7.55
C ARG A 195 -8.13 14.43 8.87
N ASP A 196 -9.06 15.20 9.39
CA ASP A 196 -8.83 16.17 10.45
C ASP A 196 -8.96 15.51 11.84
N ASP A 197 -9.90 14.57 12.01
CA ASP A 197 -10.15 13.90 13.30
C ASP A 197 -9.44 12.55 13.42
N LEU A 198 -9.30 11.80 12.30
CA LEU A 198 -8.72 10.46 12.29
C LEU A 198 -7.30 10.39 11.70
N GLN A 199 -6.79 11.51 11.18
CA GLN A 199 -5.45 11.59 10.56
C GLN A 199 -5.26 10.58 9.42
N LEU A 200 -6.36 10.29 8.72
CA LEU A 200 -6.40 9.44 7.54
C LEU A 200 -6.26 10.29 6.27
N GLU A 201 -5.89 9.66 5.16
CA GLU A 201 -5.76 10.30 3.85
C GLU A 201 -6.93 9.83 2.95
N PRO A 202 -8.06 10.55 2.94
CA PRO A 202 -9.22 10.14 2.15
C PRO A 202 -8.99 10.41 0.66
N ILE A 203 -9.02 9.34 -0.13
CA ILE A 203 -8.89 9.41 -1.60
C ILE A 203 -10.26 9.39 -2.23
N VAL A 204 -10.55 10.41 -3.03
CA VAL A 204 -11.83 10.60 -3.74
C VAL A 204 -11.50 10.85 -5.20
N VAL A 205 -11.78 9.88 -6.09
CA VAL A 205 -11.30 9.89 -7.50
C VAL A 205 -11.57 11.19 -8.24
N ILE A 206 -12.73 11.81 -8.02
CA ILE A 206 -13.11 13.06 -8.71
C ILE A 206 -12.28 14.28 -8.23
N ASP A 207 -11.71 14.22 -7.03
CA ASP A 207 -10.88 15.28 -6.47
C ASP A 207 -9.41 15.15 -6.89
N GLU A 208 -8.99 13.97 -7.36
CA GLU A 208 -7.60 13.67 -7.68
C GLU A 208 -7.21 14.10 -9.11
N PRO A 209 -5.92 14.33 -9.42
CA PRO A 209 -5.47 14.54 -10.80
C PRO A 209 -5.53 13.24 -11.62
N ASP A 210 -5.64 13.36 -12.94
CA ASP A 210 -5.77 12.19 -13.83
C ASP A 210 -4.58 11.24 -13.80
N ASP A 211 -3.40 11.72 -13.37
CA ASP A 211 -2.20 10.91 -13.15
C ASP A 211 -1.86 9.98 -14.32
N GLY A 212 -2.07 10.44 -15.56
CA GLY A 212 -1.82 9.67 -16.78
C GLY A 212 -2.84 8.56 -17.09
N ALA A 213 -3.99 8.55 -16.41
CA ALA A 213 -5.14 7.74 -16.78
C ALA A 213 -5.87 8.36 -17.98
N SER A 214 -6.24 7.54 -18.96
CA SER A 214 -7.02 7.98 -20.12
C SER A 214 -8.53 7.91 -19.87
N THR A 215 -8.93 7.15 -18.84
CA THR A 215 -10.32 6.94 -18.46
C THR A 215 -10.52 7.07 -16.96
N LEU A 216 -11.76 7.38 -16.54
CA LEU A 216 -12.10 7.49 -15.11
C LEU A 216 -11.94 6.15 -14.38
N ILE A 217 -12.18 5.02 -15.07
CA ILE A 217 -12.00 3.70 -14.48
C ILE A 217 -10.51 3.39 -14.24
N GLU A 218 -9.62 3.73 -15.18
CA GLU A 218 -8.17 3.61 -14.96
C GLU A 218 -7.69 4.48 -13.79
N LYS A 219 -8.24 5.69 -13.69
CA LYS A 219 -7.94 6.61 -12.57
C LYS A 219 -8.38 5.99 -11.24
N PHE A 220 -9.61 5.48 -11.19
CA PHE A 220 -10.14 4.76 -10.03
C PHE A 220 -9.23 3.59 -9.63
N GLU A 221 -8.87 2.73 -10.58
CA GLU A 221 -8.03 1.56 -10.32
C GLU A 221 -6.66 1.98 -9.75
N ARG A 222 -5.99 2.96 -10.36
CA ARG A 222 -4.69 3.45 -9.88
C ARG A 222 -4.73 3.94 -8.44
N TYR A 223 -5.69 4.80 -8.10
CA TYR A 223 -5.81 5.33 -6.76
C TYR A 223 -6.27 4.27 -5.73
N ALA A 224 -7.05 3.29 -6.18
CA ALA A 224 -7.52 2.21 -5.32
C ALA A 224 -6.40 1.25 -4.90
N LEU A 225 -5.40 1.02 -5.77
CA LEU A 225 -4.22 0.19 -5.47
C LEU A 225 -3.42 0.68 -4.25
N ASP A 226 -3.44 1.99 -4.01
CA ASP A 226 -2.67 2.63 -2.94
C ASP A 226 -3.46 2.71 -1.61
N CYS A 227 -4.73 2.28 -1.59
CA CYS A 227 -5.59 2.38 -0.40
C CYS A 227 -5.54 1.12 0.46
N ALA A 228 -5.58 1.32 1.78
CA ALA A 228 -5.60 0.20 2.73
C ALA A 228 -7.01 -0.20 3.18
N TYR A 229 -7.98 0.66 2.94
CA TYR A 229 -9.37 0.48 3.33
C TYR A 229 -10.27 1.25 2.37
N ALA A 230 -11.53 0.86 2.26
CA ALA A 230 -12.52 1.59 1.49
C ALA A 230 -13.79 1.86 2.31
N ILE A 231 -14.38 3.03 2.10
CA ILE A 231 -15.65 3.44 2.67
C ILE A 231 -16.58 3.83 1.51
N ALA A 232 -17.69 3.12 1.37
CA ALA A 232 -18.73 3.47 0.41
C ALA A 232 -19.86 4.22 1.10
N LEU A 233 -20.04 5.48 0.71
CA LEU A 233 -21.12 6.34 1.16
C LEU A 233 -22.34 6.15 0.26
N ILE A 234 -23.33 5.44 0.78
CA ILE A 234 -24.57 5.09 0.10
C ILE A 234 -25.66 6.07 0.52
N THR A 235 -25.98 7.01 -0.37
CA THR A 235 -27.09 7.95 -0.23
C THR A 235 -28.18 7.65 -1.27
N PRO A 236 -29.45 7.98 -0.98
CA PRO A 236 -30.57 7.73 -1.89
C PRO A 236 -30.59 8.77 -3.04
N ASP A 237 -29.62 8.66 -3.94
CA ASP A 237 -29.32 9.69 -4.94
C ASP A 237 -30.11 9.55 -6.25
N ASP A 238 -30.29 8.31 -6.74
CA ASP A 238 -30.87 8.07 -8.05
C ASP A 238 -32.37 7.75 -7.92
N LEU A 239 -33.22 8.65 -8.41
CA LEU A 239 -34.66 8.42 -8.54
C LEU A 239 -34.93 7.57 -9.78
N ILE A 240 -35.52 6.39 -9.59
CA ILE A 240 -35.87 5.48 -10.67
C ILE A 240 -37.38 5.40 -10.81
N ASP A 241 -37.86 5.63 -12.04
CA ASP A 241 -39.23 5.39 -12.44
C ASP A 241 -39.41 3.93 -12.90
N LYS A 242 -40.28 3.18 -12.22
CA LYS A 242 -40.64 1.80 -12.61
C LYS A 242 -41.94 1.72 -13.40
N GLY A 243 -42.53 2.86 -13.78
CA GLY A 243 -43.83 2.94 -14.45
C GLY A 243 -45.03 2.74 -13.52
N ASN A 244 -44.82 2.17 -12.32
CA ASN A 244 -45.82 2.02 -11.26
C ASN A 244 -45.46 2.77 -9.96
N GLY A 245 -44.47 3.67 -10.02
CA GLY A 245 -43.99 4.46 -8.90
C GLY A 245 -42.50 4.80 -9.01
N PHE A 246 -42.05 5.70 -8.14
CA PHE A 246 -40.65 6.08 -8.03
C PHE A 246 -40.02 5.45 -6.78
N TYR A 247 -38.75 5.07 -6.87
CA TYR A 247 -37.94 4.71 -5.71
C TYR A 247 -36.54 5.31 -5.84
N LEU A 248 -35.92 5.58 -4.69
CA LEU A 248 -34.53 6.03 -4.64
C LEU A 248 -33.62 4.80 -4.48
N GLN A 249 -32.54 4.77 -5.24
CA GLN A 249 -31.52 3.73 -5.14
C GLN A 249 -30.11 4.30 -5.03
N ALA A 250 -29.19 3.45 -4.59
CA ALA A 250 -27.77 3.72 -4.70
C ALA A 250 -27.36 3.84 -6.17
N ARG A 251 -26.45 4.76 -6.47
CA ARG A 251 -25.96 4.94 -7.84
C ARG A 251 -25.29 3.66 -8.37
N PRO A 252 -25.60 3.20 -9.60
CA PRO A 252 -25.02 1.97 -10.15
C PRO A 252 -23.48 1.94 -10.14
N ASN A 253 -22.84 3.08 -10.42
CA ASN A 253 -21.37 3.20 -10.39
C ASN A 253 -20.79 2.92 -9.01
N VAL A 254 -21.48 3.36 -7.95
CA VAL A 254 -21.07 3.12 -6.56
C VAL A 254 -21.07 1.62 -6.27
N LEU A 255 -22.05 0.88 -6.76
CA LEU A 255 -22.12 -0.57 -6.59
C LEU A 255 -21.03 -1.30 -7.40
N LEU A 256 -20.71 -0.83 -8.61
CA LEU A 256 -19.63 -1.37 -9.44
C LEU A 256 -18.26 -1.17 -8.76
N GLU A 257 -17.97 0.05 -8.34
CA GLU A 257 -16.75 0.42 -7.62
C GLU A 257 -16.60 -0.35 -6.31
N LEU A 258 -17.71 -0.50 -5.58
CA LEU A 258 -17.77 -1.32 -4.36
C LEU A 258 -17.39 -2.78 -4.65
N GLY A 259 -17.98 -3.38 -5.69
CA GLY A 259 -17.67 -4.76 -6.09
C GLY A 259 -16.19 -4.93 -6.44
N TRP A 260 -15.60 -3.97 -7.16
CA TRP A 260 -14.18 -3.98 -7.49
C TRP A 260 -13.31 -3.88 -6.23
N LEU A 261 -13.59 -2.93 -5.33
CA LEU A 261 -12.83 -2.77 -4.08
C LEU A 261 -12.95 -3.98 -3.16
N MET A 262 -14.12 -4.63 -3.11
CA MET A 262 -14.28 -5.89 -2.38
C MET A 262 -13.39 -7.00 -2.95
N SER A 263 -13.23 -7.07 -4.28
CA SER A 263 -12.33 -8.02 -4.93
C SER A 263 -10.86 -7.69 -4.68
N HIS A 264 -10.52 -6.40 -4.62
CA HIS A 264 -9.14 -5.94 -4.50
C HIS A 264 -8.63 -5.94 -3.04
N LEU A 265 -9.40 -5.36 -2.11
CA LEU A 265 -9.04 -5.20 -0.71
C LEU A 265 -9.54 -6.35 0.18
N GLY A 266 -10.54 -7.11 -0.29
CA GLY A 266 -11.29 -8.07 0.53
C GLY A 266 -12.47 -7.41 1.26
N ARG A 267 -13.53 -8.20 1.51
CA ARG A 267 -14.79 -7.71 2.11
C ARG A 267 -14.61 -7.09 3.50
N GLN A 268 -13.63 -7.57 4.26
CA GLN A 268 -13.31 -7.12 5.61
C GLN A 268 -12.64 -5.73 5.65
N LYS A 269 -12.11 -5.26 4.51
CA LYS A 269 -11.47 -3.94 4.37
C LYS A 269 -12.37 -2.91 3.71
N VAL A 270 -13.68 -3.16 3.74
CA VAL A 270 -14.71 -2.31 3.16
C VAL A 270 -15.81 -2.06 4.17
N MET A 271 -16.20 -0.80 4.32
CA MET A 271 -17.32 -0.38 5.16
C MET A 271 -18.36 0.37 4.34
N LEU A 272 -19.64 0.08 4.57
CA LEU A 272 -20.76 0.80 3.96
C LEU A 272 -21.35 1.78 4.97
N LEU A 273 -21.42 3.05 4.60
CA LEU A 273 -22.13 4.08 5.35
C LEU A 273 -23.42 4.39 4.61
N ILE A 274 -24.56 3.97 5.16
CA ILE A 274 -25.86 4.09 4.50
C ILE A 274 -26.67 5.18 5.16
N GLN A 275 -27.21 6.10 4.35
CA GLN A 275 -28.16 7.08 4.83
C GLN A 275 -29.57 6.47 4.95
N GLY A 276 -30.14 6.54 6.15
CA GLY A 276 -31.48 6.03 6.45
C GLY A 276 -31.64 4.54 6.15
N ASP A 277 -32.78 4.19 5.56
CA ASP A 277 -33.21 2.80 5.32
C ASP A 277 -32.99 2.34 3.87
N SER A 278 -32.05 2.95 3.13
CA SER A 278 -31.71 2.48 1.79
C SER A 278 -31.40 0.97 1.82
N GLN A 279 -32.07 0.24 0.93
CA GLN A 279 -31.92 -1.20 0.82
C GLN A 279 -30.65 -1.55 0.06
N LEU A 280 -29.97 -2.61 0.50
CA LEU A 280 -28.81 -3.17 -0.17
C LEU A 280 -29.17 -4.53 -0.78
N PRO A 281 -28.52 -4.91 -1.90
CA PRO A 281 -28.57 -6.28 -2.40
C PRO A 281 -28.13 -7.28 -1.31
N SER A 282 -28.81 -8.43 -1.24
CA SER A 282 -28.49 -9.51 -0.29
C SER A 282 -27.06 -10.05 -0.44
N ASP A 283 -26.47 -9.93 -1.63
CA ASP A 283 -25.10 -10.35 -1.94
C ASP A 283 -24.03 -9.52 -1.20
N LEU A 284 -24.40 -8.35 -0.66
CA LEU A 284 -23.54 -7.53 0.20
C LEU A 284 -23.58 -7.97 1.68
N SER A 285 -24.23 -9.09 1.98
CA SER A 285 -24.22 -9.69 3.32
C SER A 285 -22.80 -10.04 3.76
N GLY A 286 -22.45 -9.65 4.99
CA GLY A 286 -21.12 -9.87 5.58
C GLY A 286 -20.14 -8.70 5.46
N ILE A 287 -20.52 -7.61 4.78
CA ILE A 287 -19.77 -6.35 4.81
C ILE A 287 -20.16 -5.56 6.07
N VAL A 288 -19.21 -4.80 6.65
CA VAL A 288 -19.52 -3.93 7.78
C VAL A 288 -20.44 -2.80 7.31
N VAL A 289 -21.63 -2.70 7.90
CA VAL A 289 -22.63 -1.68 7.59
C VAL A 289 -22.85 -0.79 8.78
N LYS A 290 -22.79 0.53 8.55
CA LYS A 290 -23.16 1.58 9.50
C LYS A 290 -24.24 2.46 8.88
N ARG A 291 -25.25 2.80 9.68
CA ARG A 291 -26.38 3.64 9.22
C ARG A 291 -26.37 4.97 9.93
N PHE A 292 -26.57 6.06 9.19
CA PHE A 292 -26.73 7.41 9.73
C PHE A 292 -27.99 8.04 9.15
N ASN A 293 -28.58 9.02 9.84
CA ASN A 293 -29.81 9.65 9.35
C ASN A 293 -29.51 10.92 8.56
N ASN A 294 -28.92 11.90 9.24
CA ASN A 294 -28.67 13.20 8.65
C ASN A 294 -27.19 13.34 8.37
N ASN A 295 -26.32 13.18 9.36
CA ASN A 295 -24.91 13.51 9.26
C ASN A 295 -24.03 12.27 9.52
N VAL A 296 -22.93 12.17 8.79
CA VAL A 296 -21.97 11.06 8.95
C VAL A 296 -21.35 11.09 10.36
N SER A 297 -21.21 12.28 10.94
CA SER A 297 -20.72 12.50 12.31
C SER A 297 -21.54 11.79 13.40
N GLU A 298 -22.81 11.45 13.14
CA GLU A 298 -23.65 10.65 14.06
C GLU A 298 -23.01 9.30 14.41
N ILE A 299 -22.28 8.72 13.46
CA ILE A 299 -21.65 7.40 13.57
C ILE A 299 -20.12 7.46 13.66
N PHE A 300 -19.55 8.64 13.97
CA PHE A 300 -18.09 8.83 14.07
C PHE A 300 -17.41 7.77 14.94
N ARG A 301 -17.97 7.50 16.13
CA ARG A 301 -17.39 6.54 17.08
C ARG A 301 -17.34 5.13 16.49
N GLU A 302 -18.36 4.75 15.74
CA GLU A 302 -18.44 3.43 15.12
C GLU A 302 -17.47 3.30 13.94
N ILE A 303 -17.34 4.35 13.12
CA ILE A 303 -16.36 4.46 12.05
C ILE A 303 -14.95 4.29 12.63
N LYS A 304 -14.63 5.06 13.69
CA LYS A 304 -13.33 5.01 14.35
C LYS A 304 -13.02 3.62 14.89
N GLN A 305 -13.97 3.00 15.62
CA GLN A 305 -13.77 1.67 16.20
C GLN A 305 -13.48 0.60 15.15
N GLU A 306 -14.14 0.66 13.99
CA GLU A 306 -13.90 -0.28 12.91
C GLU A 306 -12.51 -0.06 12.29
N LEU A 307 -12.14 1.20 12.00
CA LEU A 307 -10.82 1.52 11.45
C LEU A 307 -9.67 1.16 12.41
N ASP A 308 -9.86 1.37 13.72
CA ASP A 308 -8.90 1.00 14.77
C ASP A 308 -8.73 -0.53 14.87
N ARG A 309 -9.82 -1.30 14.67
CA ARG A 309 -9.78 -2.77 14.66
C ARG A 309 -9.00 -3.31 13.46
N GLN A 310 -9.05 -2.61 12.34
CA GLN A 310 -8.42 -3.00 11.08
C GLN A 310 -6.97 -2.50 10.98
N ASP A 311 -6.42 -1.92 12.06
CA ASP A 311 -5.12 -1.26 12.11
C ASP A 311 -4.94 -0.20 11.01
N VAL A 312 -6.02 0.48 10.61
CA VAL A 312 -5.96 1.56 9.61
C VAL A 312 -5.50 2.86 10.27
N SER A 313 -5.96 3.12 11.49
CA SER A 313 -5.79 4.39 12.23
C SER A 313 -4.79 4.34 13.40
N ARG A 314 -3.98 3.27 13.54
CA ARG A 314 -3.02 3.19 14.65
C ARG A 314 -1.76 4.01 14.36
N ARG A 315 -1.66 5.15 15.05
CA ARG A 315 -0.40 5.63 15.63
C ARG A 315 -0.17 4.95 16.97
#